data_AF-A0A7C3CPX9-F1
#
_entry.id   AF-A0A7C3CPX9-F1
#
_cell.length_a   1.000
_cell.length_b   1.000
_cell.length_c   1.000
_cell.angle_alpha   90.00
_cell.angle_beta   90.00
_cell.angle_gamma   90.00
#
_symmetry.space_group_name_H-M   'P 1'
#
loop_
_entity.id
_entity.type
_entity.pdbx_description
1 polymer ?
#
loop_
_entity_poly.entity_id
_entity_poly.type
_entity_poly.pdbx_seq_one_letter_code
_entity_poly.pdbx_strand_id
1 'polypeptide(L)'
;MTDSHRTPIFQHFILTRFNLRIWGNSAPADSWLAHRLDLFERFCLPSVLGQSVQQFTWLLLFDQNTPDSFRERVARYTEVANIELVFLDGFDVRAIIAAVTERVSAETTHIISTTLDNDDALGKQFVETIQAHFEQQQFTLIN
;
A
#
# COMPACT_ATOMS: atom_id res chain seq x y z
N MET A 1 36.41 12.13 -15.79
CA MET A 1 35.91 11.38 -14.62
C MET A 1 34.54 10.88 -15.02
N THR A 2 34.47 9.61 -15.40
CA THR A 2 33.24 8.99 -15.92
C THR A 2 32.23 8.86 -14.79
N ASP A 3 31.13 9.57 -14.93
CA ASP A 3 29.93 9.44 -14.11
C ASP A 3 29.38 8.01 -14.29
N SER A 4 29.71 7.15 -13.34
CA SER A 4 29.15 5.81 -13.24
C SER A 4 27.65 6.00 -13.11
N HIS A 5 26.89 5.68 -14.16
CA HIS A 5 25.44 5.78 -14.16
C HIS A 5 24.91 4.89 -13.04
N ARG A 6 24.66 5.49 -11.88
CA ARG A 6 24.07 4.78 -10.74
C ARG A 6 22.68 4.38 -11.23
N THR A 7 22.44 3.07 -11.36
CA THR A 7 21.09 2.57 -11.65
C THR A 7 20.16 3.21 -10.62
N PRO A 8 19.16 4.01 -11.04
CA PRO A 8 18.31 4.67 -10.09
C PRO A 8 17.60 3.63 -9.25
N ILE A 9 17.75 3.81 -7.95
CA ILE A 9 17.09 3.00 -6.95
C ILE A 9 15.68 3.56 -6.83
N PHE A 10 14.67 2.74 -7.15
CA PHE A 10 13.28 3.05 -6.89
C PHE A 10 12.78 2.29 -5.66
N GLN A 11 11.75 2.83 -5.01
CA GLN A 11 10.93 2.09 -4.06
C GLN A 11 9.50 2.02 -4.57
N HIS A 12 8.90 0.82 -4.47
CA HIS A 12 7.52 0.60 -4.87
C HIS A 12 6.64 0.47 -3.62
N PHE A 13 5.63 1.33 -3.52
CA PHE A 13 4.61 1.27 -2.49
C PHE A 13 3.27 0.84 -3.07
N ILE A 14 2.64 -0.18 -2.48
CA ILE A 14 1.22 -0.47 -2.70
C ILE A 14 0.46 0.21 -1.56
N LEU A 15 -0.62 0.93 -1.88
CA LEU A 15 -1.42 1.70 -0.95
C LEU A 15 -2.86 1.19 -0.99
N THR A 16 -3.34 0.65 0.13
CA THR A 16 -4.75 0.25 0.27
C THR A 16 -5.40 1.09 1.34
N ARG A 17 -6.31 1.98 0.92
CA ARG A 17 -7.17 2.75 1.83
C ARG A 17 -8.25 1.81 2.33
N PHE A 18 -8.09 1.28 3.53
CA PHE A 18 -8.95 0.20 4.00
C PHE A 18 -10.31 0.72 4.47
N ASN A 19 -10.31 1.63 5.44
CA ASN A 19 -11.54 2.19 6.02
C ASN A 19 -11.42 3.68 6.39
N LEU A 20 -10.48 4.41 5.80
CA LEU A 20 -10.32 5.85 6.03
C LEU A 20 -11.62 6.59 5.74
N ARG A 21 -12.13 7.33 6.73
CA ARG A 21 -13.30 8.20 6.52
C ARG A 21 -12.95 9.37 5.61
N ILE A 22 -13.86 9.71 4.70
CA ILE A 22 -13.67 10.81 3.75
C ILE A 22 -14.54 11.99 4.18
N TRP A 23 -13.95 13.19 4.28
CA TRP A 23 -14.64 14.49 4.34
C TRP A 23 -15.81 14.59 5.34
N GLY A 24 -15.56 14.33 6.63
CA GLY A 24 -16.57 14.48 7.68
C GLY A 24 -17.62 13.38 7.71
N ASN A 25 -17.53 12.37 6.84
CA ASN A 25 -18.34 11.18 6.95
C ASN A 25 -18.08 10.44 8.27
N SER A 26 -19.13 9.83 8.80
CA SER A 26 -19.00 8.86 9.89
C SER A 26 -18.16 7.67 9.47
N ALA A 27 -17.53 7.01 10.45
CA ALA A 27 -16.85 5.75 10.20
C ALA A 27 -17.84 4.73 9.59
N PRO A 28 -17.38 3.84 8.70
CA PRO A 28 -18.21 2.72 8.23
C PRO A 28 -18.72 1.89 9.41
N ALA A 29 -19.89 1.27 9.24
CA ALA A 29 -20.42 0.35 10.24
C ALA A 29 -19.50 -0.88 10.40
N ASP A 30 -19.45 -1.45 11.60
CA ASP A 30 -18.64 -2.65 11.90
C ASP A 30 -18.97 -3.82 10.97
N SER A 31 -20.24 -3.98 10.57
CA SER A 31 -20.65 -5.01 9.62
C SER A 31 -20.03 -4.84 8.23
N TRP A 32 -19.84 -3.59 7.79
CA TRP A 32 -19.14 -3.28 6.55
C TRP A 32 -17.65 -3.65 6.68
N LEU A 33 -17.00 -3.25 7.78
CA LEU A 33 -15.57 -3.53 7.97
C LEU A 33 -15.30 -5.03 8.11
N ALA A 34 -16.16 -5.76 8.82
CA ALA A 34 -16.10 -7.21 8.91
C ALA A 34 -16.21 -7.86 7.52
N HIS A 35 -17.22 -7.47 6.73
CA HIS A 35 -17.39 -7.98 5.38
C HIS A 35 -16.21 -7.66 4.45
N ARG A 36 -15.67 -6.44 4.53
CA ARG A 36 -14.48 -6.03 3.76
C ARG A 36 -13.24 -6.83 4.14
N LEU A 37 -13.04 -7.10 5.42
CA LEU A 37 -11.93 -7.95 5.86
C LEU A 37 -12.08 -9.38 5.36
N ASP A 38 -13.30 -9.93 5.30
CA ASP A 38 -13.53 -11.26 4.74
C ASP A 38 -13.19 -11.33 3.24
N LEU A 39 -13.55 -10.31 2.46
CA LEU A 39 -13.16 -10.21 1.05
C LEU A 39 -11.65 -10.05 0.89
N PHE A 40 -11.06 -9.17 1.70
CA PHE A 40 -9.63 -8.89 1.69
C PHE A 40 -8.82 -10.16 1.97
N GLU A 41 -9.11 -10.87 3.07
CA GLU A 41 -8.41 -12.09 3.47
C GLU A 41 -8.59 -13.22 2.44
N ARG A 42 -9.74 -13.27 1.77
CA ARG A 42 -10.05 -14.31 0.79
C ARG A 42 -9.43 -14.06 -0.58
N PHE A 43 -9.32 -12.80 -1.01
CA PHE A 43 -8.95 -12.45 -2.39
C PHE A 43 -7.74 -11.52 -2.47
N CYS A 44 -7.84 -10.33 -1.87
CA CYS A 44 -6.82 -9.30 -2.02
C CYS A 44 -5.49 -9.70 -1.39
N LEU A 45 -5.50 -10.06 -0.10
CA LEU A 45 -4.34 -10.50 0.67
C LEU A 45 -3.56 -11.62 -0.03
N PRO A 46 -4.15 -12.79 -0.37
CA PRO A 46 -3.41 -13.84 -1.05
C PRO A 46 -2.91 -13.43 -2.45
N SER A 47 -3.59 -12.52 -3.15
CA SER A 47 -3.12 -12.04 -4.47
C SER A 47 -1.86 -11.19 -4.40
N VAL A 48 -1.72 -10.36 -3.35
CA VAL A 48 -0.54 -9.52 -3.13
C VAL A 48 0.60 -10.33 -2.50
N LEU A 49 0.29 -11.22 -1.55
CA LEU A 49 1.28 -12.17 -1.01
C LEU A 49 1.81 -13.12 -2.10
N GLY A 50 0.98 -13.43 -3.11
CA GLY A 50 1.34 -14.31 -4.21
C GLY A 50 2.15 -13.66 -5.35
N GLN A 51 2.53 -12.38 -5.26
CA GLN A 51 3.32 -11.71 -6.29
C GLN A 51 4.66 -12.41 -6.54
N SER A 52 5.08 -12.54 -7.81
CA SER A 52 6.36 -13.15 -8.20
C SER A 52 7.57 -12.38 -7.67
N VAL A 53 7.41 -11.07 -7.47
CA VAL A 53 8.41 -10.17 -6.89
C VAL A 53 7.83 -9.56 -5.62
N GLN A 54 8.56 -9.65 -4.51
CA GLN A 54 8.17 -9.12 -3.20
C GLN A 54 8.83 -7.78 -2.86
N GLN A 55 9.56 -7.19 -3.81
CA GLN A 55 10.31 -5.94 -3.62
C GLN A 55 9.38 -4.71 -3.69
N PHE A 56 8.48 -4.62 -2.73
CA PHE A 56 7.57 -3.50 -2.50
C PHE A 56 7.25 -3.40 -1.01
N THR A 57 6.71 -2.26 -0.59
CA THR A 57 6.11 -2.07 0.74
C THR A 57 4.61 -1.87 0.56
N TRP A 58 3.79 -2.62 1.29
CA TRP A 58 2.34 -2.51 1.24
C TRP A 58 1.81 -1.80 2.49
N LEU A 59 1.34 -0.57 2.30
CA LEU A 59 0.73 0.22 3.36
C LEU A 59 -0.77 -0.02 3.36
N LEU A 60 -1.25 -0.69 4.42
CA LEU A 60 -2.67 -0.81 4.72
C LEU A 60 -3.08 0.38 5.59
N LEU A 61 -3.82 1.31 5.01
CA LEU A 61 -4.18 2.58 5.62
C LEU A 61 -5.55 2.46 6.31
N PHE A 62 -5.55 2.47 7.63
CA PHE A 62 -6.73 2.35 8.47
C PHE A 62 -7.08 3.67 9.16
N ASP A 63 -8.35 3.87 9.49
CA ASP A 63 -8.78 4.99 10.32
C ASP A 63 -8.28 4.80 11.76
N GLN A 64 -7.81 5.86 12.41
CA GLN A 64 -7.33 5.80 13.79
C GLN A 64 -8.43 5.44 14.81
N ASN A 65 -9.70 5.56 14.43
CA ASN A 65 -10.83 5.14 15.25
C ASN A 65 -11.32 3.73 14.89
N THR A 66 -10.55 2.95 14.12
CA THR A 66 -10.85 1.53 13.87
C THR A 66 -11.02 0.79 15.21
N PRO A 67 -12.13 0.06 15.44
CA PRO A 67 -12.36 -0.61 16.72
C PRO A 67 -11.27 -1.66 17.05
N ASP A 68 -11.01 -1.86 18.33
CA ASP A 68 -9.92 -2.72 18.82
C ASP A 68 -10.02 -4.16 18.33
N SER A 69 -11.24 -4.71 18.25
CA SER A 69 -11.47 -6.06 17.71
C SER A 69 -10.94 -6.23 16.28
N PHE A 70 -11.07 -5.19 15.45
CA PHE A 70 -10.51 -5.18 14.10
C PHE A 70 -9.01 -4.93 14.10
N ARG A 71 -8.51 -4.07 14.99
CA ARG A 71 -7.06 -3.84 15.16
C ARG A 71 -6.33 -5.12 15.52
N GLU A 72 -6.86 -5.90 16.45
CA GLU A 72 -6.34 -7.21 16.84
C GLU A 72 -6.36 -8.22 15.69
N ARG A 73 -7.41 -8.19 14.86
CA ARG A 73 -7.51 -9.04 13.66
C ARG A 73 -6.42 -8.68 12.65
N VAL A 74 -6.27 -7.41 12.31
CA VAL A 74 -5.33 -6.96 11.25
C VAL A 74 -3.87 -6.93 11.72
N ALA A 75 -3.62 -6.89 13.03
CA ALA A 75 -2.26 -6.95 13.60
C ALA A 75 -1.49 -8.18 13.14
N ARG A 76 -2.17 -9.29 12.82
CA ARG A 76 -1.54 -10.53 12.33
C ARG A 76 -0.89 -10.36 10.95
N TYR A 77 -1.30 -9.36 10.18
CA TYR A 77 -0.74 -9.14 8.83
C TYR A 77 0.70 -8.64 8.87
N THR A 78 1.14 -8.04 9.98
CA THR A 78 2.52 -7.52 10.14
C THR A 78 3.56 -8.63 10.33
N GLU A 79 3.13 -9.89 10.49
CA GLU A 79 4.03 -11.05 10.44
C GLU A 79 4.63 -11.24 9.03
N VAL A 80 4.05 -10.61 8.01
CA VAL A 80 4.58 -10.59 6.65
C VAL A 80 5.51 -9.41 6.47
N ALA A 81 6.73 -9.68 6.00
CA ALA A 81 7.85 -8.74 5.96
C ALA A 81 7.60 -7.43 5.18
N ASN A 82 6.64 -7.39 4.25
CA ASN A 82 6.35 -6.22 3.42
C ASN A 82 5.00 -5.56 3.70
N ILE A 83 4.29 -5.93 4.77
CA ILE A 83 3.03 -5.30 5.15
C ILE A 83 3.25 -4.36 6.34
N GLU A 84 2.75 -3.14 6.22
CA GLU A 84 2.72 -2.17 7.31
C GLU A 84 1.32 -1.60 7.51
N LEU A 85 0.89 -1.53 8.76
CA LEU A 85 -0.37 -0.89 9.14
C LEU A 85 -0.12 0.57 9.46
N VAL A 86 -0.85 1.48 8.82
CA VAL A 86 -0.78 2.92 9.09
C VAL A 86 -2.16 3.38 9.53
N PHE A 87 -2.24 3.95 10.74
CA PHE A 87 -3.48 4.48 11.28
C PHE A 87 -3.50 6.01 11.17
N LEU A 88 -4.46 6.54 10.43
CA LEU A 88 -4.57 7.97 10.11
C LEU A 88 -5.89 8.55 10.61
N ASP A 89 -5.90 9.86 10.85
CA ASP A 89 -7.13 10.57 11.21
C ASP A 89 -8.02 10.85 9.99
N GLY A 90 -8.60 9.79 9.43
CA GLY A 90 -9.34 9.85 8.18
C GLY A 90 -8.46 10.09 6.95
N PHE A 91 -9.11 10.34 5.81
CA PHE A 91 -8.41 10.58 4.55
C PHE A 91 -7.79 11.98 4.52
N ASP A 92 -6.46 12.02 4.62
CA ASP A 92 -5.64 13.19 4.35
C ASP A 92 -4.47 12.80 3.43
N VAL A 93 -4.44 13.40 2.24
CA VAL A 93 -3.38 13.18 1.27
C VAL A 93 -2.00 13.55 1.81
N ARG A 94 -1.89 14.58 2.66
CA ARG A 94 -0.61 14.99 3.25
C ARG A 94 -0.09 13.94 4.22
N ALA A 95 -0.97 13.36 5.03
CA ALA A 95 -0.62 12.28 5.95
C ALA A 95 -0.21 11.01 5.21
N ILE A 96 -0.87 10.68 4.10
CA ILE A 96 -0.49 9.53 3.25
C ILE A 96 0.88 9.78 2.60
N ILE A 97 1.12 10.97 2.06
CA ILE A 97 2.42 11.34 1.51
C ILE A 97 3.49 11.24 2.59
N ALA A 98 3.24 11.78 3.79
CA ALA A 98 4.17 11.69 4.92
C ALA A 98 4.52 10.23 5.24
N ALA A 99 3.51 9.36 5.39
CA ALA A 99 3.70 7.95 5.67
C ALA A 99 4.55 7.24 4.61
N VAL A 100 4.38 7.58 3.32
CA VAL A 100 5.25 7.07 2.26
C VAL A 100 6.67 7.63 2.42
N THR A 101 6.82 8.95 2.53
CA THR A 101 8.14 9.61 2.56
C THR A 101 8.99 9.24 3.77
N GLU A 102 8.40 8.94 4.91
CA GLU A 102 9.11 8.43 6.11
C GLU A 102 9.81 7.09 5.87
N ARG A 103 9.34 6.33 4.86
CA ARG A 103 9.87 5.02 4.48
C ARG A 103 10.80 5.09 3.26
N VAL A 104 10.99 6.27 2.69
CA VAL A 104 11.88 6.47 1.55
C VAL A 104 13.32 6.54 2.05
N SER A 105 14.15 5.63 1.55
CA SER A 105 15.58 5.61 1.83
C SER A 105 16.29 6.81 1.19
N ALA A 106 17.42 7.23 1.76
CA ALA A 106 18.23 8.32 1.23
C ALA A 106 18.80 8.05 -0.18
N GLU A 107 18.88 6.78 -0.60
CA GLU A 107 19.38 6.38 -1.90
C GLU A 107 18.31 6.39 -2.99
N THR A 108 17.04 6.41 -2.59
CA THR A 108 15.88 6.35 -3.47
C THR A 108 15.79 7.61 -4.30
N THR A 109 15.75 7.40 -5.61
CA THR A 109 15.67 8.45 -6.62
C THR A 109 14.25 8.61 -7.18
N HIS A 110 13.46 7.54 -7.14
CA HIS A 110 12.12 7.49 -7.70
C HIS A 110 11.18 6.66 -6.81
N ILE A 111 9.90 7.03 -6.83
CA ILE A 111 8.84 6.31 -6.12
C ILE A 111 7.86 5.79 -7.17
N ILE A 112 7.57 4.49 -7.10
CA ILE A 112 6.42 3.89 -7.77
C ILE A 112 5.34 3.74 -6.72
N SER A 113 4.12 4.20 -7.01
CA SER A 113 2.96 3.99 -6.14
C SER A 113 1.84 3.29 -6.90
N THR A 114 1.23 2.30 -6.28
CA THR A 114 0.05 1.58 -6.78
C THR A 114 -1.05 1.73 -5.76
N THR A 115 -2.21 2.26 -6.15
CA THR A 115 -3.41 2.20 -5.31
C THR A 115 -4.16 0.90 -5.58
N LEU A 116 -4.55 0.18 -4.53
CA LEU A 116 -5.28 -1.09 -4.63
C LEU A 116 -6.46 -1.09 -3.66
N ASP A 117 -7.67 -1.35 -4.17
CA ASP A 117 -8.85 -1.50 -3.34
C ASP A 117 -8.82 -2.83 -2.57
N ASN A 118 -9.43 -2.85 -1.38
CA ASN A 118 -9.31 -3.98 -0.44
C ASN A 118 -10.09 -5.24 -0.86
N ASP A 119 -10.91 -5.15 -1.90
CA ASP A 119 -11.69 -6.24 -2.49
C ASP A 119 -11.20 -6.66 -3.88
N ASP A 120 -10.15 -6.02 -4.40
CA ASP A 120 -9.54 -6.36 -5.68
C ASP A 120 -8.38 -7.34 -5.53
N ALA A 121 -8.11 -8.09 -6.61
CA ALA A 121 -6.99 -9.02 -6.70
C ALA A 121 -6.02 -8.61 -7.82
N LEU A 122 -4.73 -8.77 -7.56
CA LEU A 122 -3.67 -8.55 -8.55
C LEU A 122 -3.30 -9.84 -9.28
N GLY A 123 -2.95 -9.71 -10.57
CA GLY A 123 -2.31 -10.80 -11.31
C GLY A 123 -0.93 -11.13 -10.71
N LYS A 124 -0.50 -12.40 -10.79
CA LYS A 124 0.72 -12.91 -10.15
C LYS A 124 2.01 -12.13 -10.51
N GLN A 125 2.06 -11.56 -11.72
CA GLN A 125 3.23 -10.84 -12.25
C GLN A 125 3.01 -9.32 -12.25
N PHE A 126 1.99 -8.80 -11.57
CA PHE A 126 1.64 -7.38 -11.64
C PHE A 126 2.80 -6.49 -11.19
N VAL A 127 3.37 -6.76 -10.01
CA VAL A 127 4.51 -6.01 -9.47
C VAL A 127 5.73 -6.10 -10.40
N GLU A 128 6.08 -7.31 -10.81
CA GLU A 128 7.19 -7.57 -11.74
C GLU A 128 7.02 -6.78 -13.05
N THR A 129 5.80 -6.78 -13.61
CA THR A 129 5.48 -6.07 -14.85
C THR A 129 5.67 -4.57 -14.70
N ILE A 130 5.15 -3.97 -13.63
CA ILE A 130 5.30 -2.53 -13.37
C ILE A 130 6.78 -2.17 -13.21
N GLN A 131 7.52 -2.94 -12.41
CA GLN A 131 8.93 -2.66 -12.14
C GLN A 131 9.80 -2.84 -13.39
N ALA A 132 9.52 -3.85 -14.22
CA ALA A 132 10.26 -4.11 -15.46
C ALA A 132 10.04 -3.03 -16.55
N HIS A 133 8.92 -2.31 -16.51
CA HIS A 133 8.59 -1.25 -17.47
C HIS A 133 8.85 0.17 -16.92
N PHE A 134 9.48 0.28 -15.75
CA PHE A 134 9.88 1.57 -15.22
C PHE A 134 11.15 2.07 -15.91
N GLU A 135 11.04 3.19 -16.65
CA GLU A 135 12.13 3.79 -17.45
C GLU A 135 12.61 5.13 -16.87
N GLN A 136 12.41 5.37 -15.56
CA GLN A 136 12.98 6.54 -14.86
C GLN A 136 12.37 7.89 -15.29
N GLN A 137 11.18 7.84 -15.85
CA GLN A 137 10.30 8.98 -16.11
C GLN A 137 10.15 9.88 -14.87
N GLN A 138 10.26 11.19 -15.08
CA GLN A 138 10.04 12.20 -14.03
C GLN A 138 8.62 12.11 -13.44
N PHE A 139 7.62 11.78 -14.26
CA PHE A 139 6.25 11.53 -13.83
C PHE A 139 5.50 10.68 -14.87
N THR A 140 4.70 9.72 -14.43
CA THR A 140 3.77 8.95 -15.27
C THR A 140 2.62 8.45 -14.42
N LEU A 141 1.40 8.49 -14.96
CA LEU A 141 0.19 7.94 -14.37
C LEU A 141 -0.39 6.90 -15.33
N ILE A 142 -0.73 5.72 -14.80
CA ILE A 142 -1.40 4.64 -15.52
C ILE A 142 -2.70 4.37 -14.77
N ASN A 143 -3.82 4.28 -15.48
CA ASN A 143 -5.15 4.00 -14.94
C ASN A 143 -5.79 2.87 -15.73
#